data_AF-A0A1X1TFQ7-F1
#
_entry.id   AF-A0A1X1TFQ7-F1
#
_cell.length_a   1.000
_cell.length_b   1.000
_cell.length_c   1.000
_cell.angle_alpha   90.00
_cell.angle_beta   90.00
_cell.angle_gamma   90.00
#
_symmetry.space_group_name_H-M   'P 1'
#
loop_
_entity.id
_entity.type
_entity.pdbx_description
1 polymer ?
#
loop_
_entity_poly.entity_id
_entity_poly.type
_entity_poly.pdbx_seq_one_letter_code
_entity_poly.pdbx_strand_id
1 'polypeptide(L)'
;MTAQRVLAGLVRGSEASDMLVVWAVAVLRSPYGSQIMVANNMGGGGYLPSKVFLPTTAHLAVSDPVLPIGWATDWMGCQRPSKILVDHFARLRKLVAGVSVSAMVTTELWPESPGCGADFVPMQHREVLGMLSQAPRLDGGHRHRLAVLDQGLAQRVDALDRGGDISAWAAATLTGTVFKEAAKPDGTGSALVHAADADILQAVNDGTADAEAWAAYDRAAEQRDNGAALWPDTHAPRDNDGSGAARAAILWYQHYYRSGRMIELVRCWKARPPRLAEVVYCAITGGFGSMVISTIAAMEHHLGQQKGVGIGA
;
A
#
# COMPACT_ATOMS: atom_id res chain seq x y z
N MET A 1 -9.07 22.60 -1.30
CA MET A 1 -7.79 21.95 -0.95
C MET A 1 -6.88 22.01 -2.17
N THR A 2 -5.60 22.39 -2.03
CA THR A 2 -4.66 22.52 -3.16
C THR A 2 -3.82 21.26 -3.33
N ALA A 3 -3.32 21.01 -4.56
CA ALA A 3 -2.46 19.86 -4.86
C ALA A 3 -1.20 19.83 -3.98
N GLN A 4 -0.58 20.99 -3.76
CA GLN A 4 0.59 21.13 -2.89
C GLN A 4 0.30 20.77 -1.43
N ARG A 5 -0.89 21.10 -0.90
CA ARG A 5 -1.27 20.73 0.46
C ARG A 5 -1.48 19.22 0.61
N VAL A 6 -2.06 18.57 -0.42
CA VAL A 6 -2.16 17.10 -0.45
C VAL A 6 -0.76 16.49 -0.50
N LEU A 7 0.10 16.97 -1.40
CA LEU A 7 1.49 16.51 -1.52
C LEU A 7 2.24 16.61 -0.19
N ALA A 8 2.13 17.75 0.51
CA ALA A 8 2.75 17.94 1.82
C ALA A 8 2.23 16.95 2.87
N GLY A 9 0.92 16.66 2.88
CA GLY A 9 0.34 15.66 3.78
C GLY A 9 0.86 14.25 3.52
N LEU A 10 0.98 13.87 2.24
CA LEU A 10 1.50 12.58 1.80
C LEU A 10 2.97 12.41 2.19
N VAL A 11 3.82 13.40 1.85
CA VAL A 11 5.25 13.41 2.21
C VAL A 11 5.44 13.34 3.71
N ARG A 12 4.74 14.19 4.48
CA ARG A 12 4.87 14.20 5.95
C ARG A 12 4.41 12.89 6.59
N GLY A 13 3.38 12.24 6.04
CA GLY A 13 2.93 10.92 6.50
C GLY A 13 3.89 9.79 6.12
N SER A 14 4.68 9.97 5.07
CA SER A 14 5.69 9.00 4.61
C SER A 14 6.94 8.95 5.48
N GLU A 15 7.23 9.96 6.31
CA GLU A 15 8.43 10.00 7.18
C GLU A 15 8.52 8.86 8.20
N ALA A 16 7.39 8.21 8.52
CA ALA A 16 7.37 7.03 9.39
C ALA A 16 7.73 5.74 8.64
N SER A 17 7.96 5.81 7.34
CA SER A 17 8.37 4.69 6.51
C SER A 17 9.90 4.62 6.45
N ASP A 18 10.44 3.40 6.50
CA ASP A 18 11.86 3.18 6.24
C ASP A 18 12.21 3.45 4.76
N MET A 19 11.22 3.52 3.86
CA MET A 19 11.40 3.76 2.43
C MET A 19 11.22 5.23 2.06
N LEU A 20 12.04 5.73 1.13
CA LEU A 20 11.75 7.01 0.47
C LEU A 20 10.57 6.87 -0.49
N VAL A 21 9.43 7.44 -0.10
CA VAL A 21 8.25 7.53 -0.95
C VAL A 21 8.16 8.91 -1.58
N VAL A 22 8.33 8.97 -2.90
CA VAL A 22 8.10 10.19 -3.69
C VAL A 22 6.70 10.15 -4.28
N TRP A 23 6.05 11.32 -4.32
CA TRP A 23 4.65 11.45 -4.66
C TRP A 23 4.45 12.38 -5.85
N ALA A 24 3.46 12.08 -6.68
CA ALA A 24 2.86 13.04 -7.60
C ALA A 24 1.38 13.23 -7.28
N VAL A 25 0.89 14.45 -7.44
CA VAL A 25 -0.51 14.85 -7.22
C VAL A 25 -0.99 15.67 -8.40
N ALA A 26 -2.06 15.23 -9.06
CA ALA A 26 -2.69 15.94 -10.17
C ALA A 26 -4.11 16.40 -9.82
N VAL A 27 -4.50 17.55 -10.37
CA VAL A 27 -5.87 18.08 -10.29
C VAL A 27 -6.54 17.93 -11.64
N LEU A 28 -7.47 16.99 -11.71
CA LEU A 28 -8.29 16.74 -12.89
C LEU A 28 -9.54 17.59 -12.81
N ARG A 29 -9.92 18.20 -13.93
CA ARG A 29 -11.20 18.88 -14.12
C ARG A 29 -12.05 18.03 -15.03
N SER A 30 -13.31 17.86 -14.69
CA SER A 30 -14.31 17.17 -15.48
C SER A 30 -15.63 17.95 -15.44
N PRO A 31 -16.61 17.63 -16.31
CA PRO A 31 -17.95 18.21 -16.24
C PRO A 31 -18.65 18.00 -14.88
N TYR A 32 -18.24 16.97 -14.12
CA TYR A 32 -18.81 16.61 -12.83
C TYR A 32 -18.08 17.24 -11.64
N GLY A 33 -17.08 18.10 -11.90
CA GLY A 33 -16.27 18.75 -10.89
C GLY A 33 -14.81 18.32 -10.95
N SER A 34 -14.09 18.67 -9.88
CA SER A 34 -12.63 18.50 -9.81
C SER A 34 -12.26 17.34 -8.91
N GLN A 35 -11.28 16.57 -9.34
CA GLN A 35 -10.78 15.40 -8.61
C GLN A 35 -9.28 15.52 -8.41
N ILE A 36 -8.79 14.99 -7.29
CA ILE A 36 -7.36 14.92 -6.99
C ILE A 36 -6.92 13.48 -7.16
N MET A 37 -5.96 13.26 -8.06
CA MET A 37 -5.37 11.96 -8.33
C MET A 37 -3.94 11.93 -7.80
N VAL A 38 -3.56 10.83 -7.15
CA VAL A 38 -2.23 10.67 -6.56
C VAL A 38 -1.60 9.34 -6.96
N ALA A 39 -0.27 9.32 -7.06
CA ALA A 39 0.55 8.13 -7.29
C ALA A 39 1.92 8.30 -6.61
N ASN A 40 2.63 7.20 -6.39
CA ASN A 40 4.00 7.20 -5.86
C ASN A 40 4.93 6.23 -6.61
N ASN A 41 6.20 6.15 -6.20
CA ASN A 41 7.22 5.27 -6.77
C ASN A 41 7.14 3.80 -6.29
N MET A 42 6.20 3.46 -5.40
CA MET A 42 6.17 2.17 -4.71
C MET A 42 4.94 1.35 -5.10
N GLY A 43 5.14 0.05 -5.33
CA GLY A 43 4.04 -0.87 -5.62
C GLY A 43 3.26 -0.49 -6.88
N GLY A 44 3.95 0.05 -7.88
CA GLY A 44 3.33 0.56 -9.10
C GLY A 44 2.47 1.80 -8.91
N GLY A 45 2.69 2.56 -7.83
CA GLY A 45 1.99 3.81 -7.51
C GLY A 45 0.77 3.66 -6.61
N GLY A 46 0.52 2.46 -6.09
CA GLY A 46 -0.60 2.16 -5.19
C GLY A 46 -0.27 2.04 -3.71
N TYR A 47 1.02 2.01 -3.35
CA TYR A 47 1.41 1.80 -1.95
C TYR A 47 1.10 3.03 -1.07
N LEU A 48 0.66 2.79 0.16
CA LEU A 48 0.39 3.79 1.18
C LEU A 48 1.10 3.34 2.47
N PRO A 49 2.12 4.09 2.94
CA PRO A 49 2.70 3.88 4.26
C PRO A 49 1.66 3.94 5.38
N SER A 50 1.92 3.27 6.50
CA SER A 50 0.98 3.11 7.63
C SER A 50 0.54 4.43 8.29
N LYS A 51 1.28 5.53 8.09
CA LYS A 51 0.96 6.87 8.60
C LYS A 51 0.48 7.84 7.52
N VAL A 52 0.27 7.37 6.29
CA VAL A 52 -0.33 8.15 5.21
C VAL A 52 -1.84 7.93 5.20
N PHE A 53 -2.59 8.99 5.55
CA PHE A 53 -4.05 8.99 5.46
C PHE A 53 -4.50 9.91 4.33
N LEU A 54 -5.08 9.32 3.29
CA LEU A 54 -5.46 10.04 2.09
C LEU A 54 -6.75 10.85 2.35
N PRO A 55 -6.82 12.14 2.01
CA PRO A 55 -8.04 12.91 2.11
C PRO A 55 -9.20 12.24 1.34
N THR A 56 -10.42 12.37 1.83
CA THR A 56 -11.62 11.81 1.16
C THR A 56 -11.82 12.36 -0.25
N THR A 57 -11.28 13.55 -0.54
CA THR A 57 -11.32 14.21 -1.86
C THR A 57 -10.20 13.81 -2.82
N ALA A 58 -9.29 12.92 -2.40
CA ALA A 58 -8.17 12.46 -3.21
C ALA A 58 -8.23 10.94 -3.41
N HIS A 59 -7.79 10.48 -4.58
CA HIS A 59 -7.87 9.09 -5.00
C HIS A 59 -6.52 8.59 -5.52
N LEU A 60 -6.19 7.33 -5.22
CA LEU A 60 -5.09 6.65 -5.90
C LEU A 60 -5.46 6.46 -7.37
N ALA A 61 -4.65 6.97 -8.28
CA ALA A 61 -4.91 6.84 -9.72
C ALA A 61 -5.01 5.37 -10.14
N VAL A 62 -4.15 4.51 -9.58
CA VAL A 62 -4.11 3.07 -9.88
C VAL A 62 -5.34 2.29 -9.42
N SER A 63 -6.14 2.89 -8.54
CA SER A 63 -7.38 2.31 -8.02
C SER A 63 -8.62 3.02 -8.59
N ASP A 64 -8.48 3.81 -9.65
CA ASP A 64 -9.60 4.47 -10.30
C ASP A 64 -10.56 3.43 -10.93
N PRO A 65 -11.82 3.33 -10.45
CA PRO A 65 -12.77 2.35 -10.94
C PRO A 65 -13.26 2.61 -12.37
N VAL A 66 -12.98 3.79 -12.94
CA VAL A 66 -13.30 4.09 -14.35
C VAL A 66 -12.40 3.31 -15.31
N LEU A 67 -11.18 2.97 -14.87
CA LEU A 67 -10.22 2.23 -15.70
C LEU A 67 -10.36 0.71 -15.48
N PRO A 68 -10.02 -0.12 -16.49
CA PRO A 68 -10.03 -1.57 -16.34
C PRO A 68 -9.16 -2.04 -15.17
N ILE A 69 -9.62 -3.08 -14.47
CA ILE A 69 -8.83 -3.73 -13.42
C ILE A 69 -7.48 -4.15 -13.98
N GLY A 70 -6.41 -3.83 -13.23
CA GLY A 70 -5.04 -4.20 -13.61
C GLY A 70 -4.38 -3.30 -14.64
N TRP A 71 -5.01 -2.20 -15.09
CA TRP A 71 -4.40 -1.25 -16.03
C TRP A 71 -3.03 -0.74 -15.56
N ALA A 72 -2.85 -0.64 -14.24
CA ALA A 72 -1.64 -0.11 -13.61
C ALA A 72 -0.52 -1.16 -13.45
N THR A 73 -0.72 -2.42 -13.84
CA THR A 73 0.26 -3.51 -13.65
C THR A 73 1.59 -3.20 -14.34
N ASP A 74 1.54 -2.54 -15.49
CA ASP A 74 2.71 -2.13 -16.28
C ASP A 74 3.59 -1.10 -15.55
N TRP A 75 3.05 -0.44 -14.53
CA TRP A 75 3.76 0.55 -13.73
C TRP A 75 4.50 -0.05 -12.54
N MET A 76 4.39 -1.37 -12.31
CA MET A 76 5.10 -2.04 -11.22
C MET A 76 6.62 -1.88 -11.37
N GLY A 77 7.27 -1.32 -10.36
CA GLY A 77 8.68 -0.94 -10.43
C GLY A 77 8.94 0.44 -11.06
N CYS A 78 7.91 1.23 -11.40
CA CYS A 78 8.13 2.58 -11.91
C CYS A 78 8.51 3.54 -10.77
N GLN A 79 9.66 4.20 -10.93
CA GLN A 79 10.13 5.22 -9.97
C GLN A 79 9.50 6.61 -10.20
N ARG A 80 8.71 6.80 -11.27
CA ARG A 80 8.23 8.10 -11.73
C ARG A 80 6.71 8.24 -11.64
N PRO A 81 6.16 8.63 -10.47
CA PRO A 81 4.72 8.75 -10.29
C PRO A 81 4.02 9.73 -11.25
N SER A 82 4.69 10.78 -11.74
CA SER A 82 4.16 11.70 -12.74
C SER A 82 3.81 10.97 -14.03
N LYS A 83 4.63 10.02 -14.49
CA LYS A 83 4.36 9.20 -15.67
C LYS A 83 3.11 8.33 -15.47
N ILE A 84 2.93 7.77 -14.27
CA ILE A 84 1.73 7.01 -13.90
C ILE A 84 0.47 7.90 -14.02
N LEU A 85 0.53 9.14 -13.50
CA LEU A 85 -0.58 10.09 -13.60
C LEU A 85 -0.86 10.55 -15.03
N VAL A 86 0.17 10.70 -15.87
CA VAL A 86 0.01 11.05 -17.29
C VAL A 86 -0.69 9.90 -18.05
N ASP A 87 -0.30 8.65 -17.82
CA ASP A 87 -0.95 7.50 -18.46
C ASP A 87 -2.38 7.29 -17.94
N HIS A 88 -2.60 7.44 -16.63
CA HIS A 88 -3.94 7.47 -16.05
C HIS A 88 -4.84 8.49 -16.77
N PHE A 89 -4.38 9.74 -16.89
CA PHE A 89 -5.12 10.79 -17.60
C PHE A 89 -5.34 10.44 -19.08
N ALA A 90 -4.32 9.93 -19.77
CA ALA A 90 -4.40 9.57 -21.18
C ALA A 90 -5.40 8.43 -21.45
N ARG A 91 -5.60 7.53 -20.49
CA ARG A 91 -6.61 6.47 -20.53
C ARG A 91 -7.99 7.02 -20.16
N LEU A 92 -8.08 7.81 -19.09
CA LEU A 92 -9.34 8.37 -18.61
C LEU A 92 -10.02 9.27 -19.66
N ARG A 93 -9.26 10.12 -20.37
CA ARG A 93 -9.80 10.99 -21.43
C ARG A 93 -10.41 10.25 -22.62
N LYS A 94 -10.08 8.97 -22.81
CA LYS A 94 -10.69 8.11 -23.84
C LYS A 94 -12.07 7.61 -23.43
N LEU A 95 -12.36 7.60 -22.14
CA LEU A 95 -13.60 7.07 -21.56
C LEU A 95 -14.54 8.19 -21.09
N VAL A 96 -13.98 9.31 -20.65
CA VAL A 96 -14.75 10.45 -20.11
C VAL A 96 -14.42 11.70 -20.89
N ALA A 97 -15.41 12.20 -21.62
CA ALA A 97 -15.29 13.44 -22.38
C ALA A 97 -15.15 14.67 -21.46
N GLY A 98 -14.38 15.67 -21.91
CA GLY A 98 -14.23 16.93 -21.19
C GLY A 98 -13.31 16.86 -19.97
N VAL A 99 -12.53 15.78 -19.78
CA VAL A 99 -11.51 15.72 -18.73
C VAL A 99 -10.25 16.45 -19.17
N SER A 100 -9.71 17.30 -18.30
CA SER A 100 -8.42 17.96 -18.46
C SER A 100 -7.60 17.93 -17.17
N VAL A 101 -6.27 18.06 -17.27
CA VAL A 101 -5.41 18.22 -16.10
C VAL A 101 -5.10 19.70 -15.95
N SER A 102 -5.46 20.29 -14.82
CA SER A 102 -5.23 21.71 -14.54
C SER A 102 -3.90 21.98 -13.85
N ALA A 103 -3.45 21.08 -12.97
CA ALA A 103 -2.19 21.22 -12.27
C ALA A 103 -1.60 19.85 -11.92
N MET A 104 -0.28 19.76 -11.81
CA MET A 104 0.44 18.62 -11.28
C MET A 104 1.63 19.08 -10.44
N VAL A 105 1.80 18.48 -9.27
CA VAL A 105 2.93 18.73 -8.37
C VAL A 105 3.59 17.40 -8.01
N THR A 106 4.92 17.39 -7.88
CA THR A 106 5.65 16.15 -7.58
C THR A 106 6.90 16.40 -6.75
N THR A 107 7.27 15.41 -5.93
CA THR A 107 8.59 15.34 -5.26
C THR A 107 9.53 14.33 -5.94
N GLU A 108 9.25 13.95 -7.18
CA GLU A 108 10.16 13.11 -7.97
C GLU A 108 11.56 13.69 -8.04
N LEU A 109 12.54 12.78 -8.05
CA LEU A 109 13.91 13.14 -8.37
C LEU A 109 14.01 13.35 -9.90
N TRP A 110 14.61 14.46 -10.32
CA TRP A 110 14.76 14.83 -11.74
C TRP A 110 13.43 14.79 -12.53
N PRO A 111 12.41 15.56 -12.10
CA PRO A 111 11.11 15.55 -12.73
C PRO A 111 11.17 16.18 -14.12
N GLU A 112 10.52 15.53 -15.10
CA GLU A 112 10.28 16.11 -16.42
C GLU A 112 8.87 16.67 -16.49
N SER A 113 8.72 17.80 -17.17
CA SER A 113 7.40 18.39 -17.37
C SER A 113 6.50 17.45 -18.19
N PRO A 114 5.29 17.11 -17.69
CA PRO A 114 4.40 16.19 -18.37
C PRO A 114 3.80 16.83 -19.62
N GLY A 115 3.74 16.08 -20.73
CA GLY A 115 3.14 16.52 -22.00
C GLY A 115 1.61 16.64 -21.99
N CYS A 116 0.97 16.83 -20.83
CA CYS A 116 -0.48 16.87 -20.67
C CYS A 116 -1.06 18.29 -20.62
N GLY A 117 -0.23 19.34 -20.72
CA GLY A 117 -0.67 20.74 -20.72
C GLY A 117 -1.08 21.30 -19.36
N ALA A 118 -0.72 20.61 -18.27
CA ALA A 118 -0.99 21.04 -16.90
C ALA A 118 0.04 22.06 -16.40
N ASP A 119 -0.36 22.94 -15.47
CA ASP A 119 0.59 23.70 -14.67
C ASP A 119 1.43 22.74 -13.83
N PHE A 120 2.73 22.65 -14.12
CA PHE A 120 3.63 21.67 -13.50
C PHE A 120 4.59 22.32 -12.52
N VAL A 121 4.59 21.85 -11.27
CA VAL A 121 5.49 22.34 -10.21
C VAL A 121 6.27 21.17 -9.59
N PRO A 122 7.55 21.01 -9.94
CA PRO A 122 8.43 20.13 -9.18
C PRO A 122 8.80 20.78 -7.85
N MET A 123 8.85 20.00 -6.78
CA MET A 123 9.19 20.48 -5.44
C MET A 123 10.24 19.57 -4.80
N GLN A 124 11.20 20.15 -4.09
CA GLN A 124 12.18 19.34 -3.37
C GLN A 124 11.50 18.66 -2.18
N HIS A 125 11.76 17.37 -1.98
CA HIS A 125 11.14 16.58 -0.91
C HIS A 125 11.33 17.25 0.47
N ARG A 126 12.53 17.75 0.76
CA ARG A 126 12.85 18.45 2.03
C ARG A 126 12.06 19.75 2.22
N GLU A 127 11.81 20.51 1.15
CA GLU A 127 11.01 21.74 1.22
C GLU A 127 9.55 21.41 1.52
N VAL A 128 9.00 20.40 0.83
CA VAL A 128 7.63 19.91 1.04
C VAL A 128 7.43 19.39 2.46
N LEU A 129 8.41 18.67 2.99
CA LEU A 129 8.41 18.19 4.37
C LEU A 129 8.27 19.34 5.39
N GLY A 130 8.86 20.50 5.10
CA GLY A 130 8.76 21.71 5.92
C GLY A 130 7.43 22.46 5.80
N MET A 131 6.57 22.13 4.85
CA MET A 131 5.28 22.82 4.64
C MET A 131 4.24 22.47 5.71
N LEU A 132 4.38 21.32 6.39
CA LEU A 132 3.48 20.88 7.46
C LEU A 132 4.27 20.46 8.69
N SER A 133 3.87 20.98 9.86
CA SER A 133 4.49 20.61 11.13
C SER A 133 4.13 19.20 11.59
N GLN A 134 2.98 18.66 11.16
CA GLN A 134 2.51 17.31 11.52
C GLN A 134 1.84 16.65 10.32
N ALA A 135 1.94 15.32 10.25
CA ALA A 135 1.20 14.53 9.28
C ALA A 135 -0.31 14.63 9.55
N PRO A 136 -1.16 14.58 8.51
CA PRO A 136 -2.59 14.37 8.68
C PRO A 136 -2.87 13.15 9.57
N ARG A 137 -3.97 13.20 10.31
CA ARG A 137 -4.41 12.09 11.17
C ARG A 137 -5.63 11.42 10.56
N LEU A 138 -5.87 10.18 10.95
CA LEU A 138 -7.12 9.50 10.62
C LEU A 138 -8.27 10.22 11.35
N ASP A 139 -9.18 10.81 10.58
CA ASP A 139 -10.33 11.57 11.04
C ASP A 139 -11.48 11.51 10.01
N GLY A 140 -12.58 12.24 10.20
CA GLY A 140 -13.69 12.22 9.24
C GLY A 140 -13.35 12.74 7.83
N GLY A 141 -12.22 13.42 7.66
CA GLY A 141 -11.74 13.95 6.38
C GLY A 141 -10.65 13.11 5.72
N HIS A 142 -10.11 12.10 6.40
CA HIS A 142 -9.01 11.26 5.91
C HIS A 142 -9.31 9.78 6.06
N ARG A 143 -8.88 8.99 5.09
CA ARG A 143 -9.19 7.56 5.03
C ARG A 143 -7.99 6.70 5.41
N HIS A 144 -8.30 5.58 6.07
CA HIS A 144 -7.36 4.49 6.27
C HIS A 144 -6.93 3.90 4.92
N ARG A 145 -5.67 3.46 4.82
CA ARG A 145 -5.10 2.91 3.57
C ARG A 145 -5.90 1.74 2.97
N LEU A 146 -6.50 0.89 3.80
CA LEU A 146 -7.42 -0.16 3.32
C LEU A 146 -8.69 0.42 2.67
N ALA A 147 -9.30 1.45 3.26
CA ALA A 147 -10.50 2.09 2.72
C ALA A 147 -10.22 2.87 1.44
N VAL A 148 -8.96 3.23 1.18
CA VAL A 148 -8.54 3.81 -0.11
C VAL A 148 -8.50 2.74 -1.21
N LEU A 149 -8.08 1.51 -0.89
CA LEU A 149 -8.06 0.40 -1.84
C LEU A 149 -9.46 -0.16 -2.11
N ASP A 150 -10.21 -0.43 -1.04
CA ASP A 150 -11.55 -1.00 -1.11
C ASP A 150 -12.34 -0.60 0.14
N GLN A 151 -13.26 0.36 -0.03
CA GLN A 151 -14.11 0.84 1.05
C GLN A 151 -15.07 -0.24 1.58
N GLY A 152 -15.58 -1.12 0.71
CA GLY A 152 -16.49 -2.19 1.11
C GLY A 152 -15.79 -3.25 1.94
N LEU A 153 -14.58 -3.64 1.54
CA LEU A 153 -13.74 -4.54 2.32
C LEU A 153 -13.34 -3.90 3.66
N ALA A 154 -13.00 -2.61 3.68
CA ALA A 154 -12.68 -1.92 4.92
C ALA A 154 -13.85 -1.96 5.93
N GLN A 155 -15.08 -1.76 5.47
CA GLN A 155 -16.29 -1.86 6.31
C GLN A 155 -16.50 -3.28 6.86
N ARG A 156 -16.29 -4.30 6.02
CA ARG A 156 -16.38 -5.71 6.43
C ARG A 156 -15.34 -6.06 7.50
N VAL A 157 -14.10 -5.59 7.30
CA VAL A 157 -13.00 -5.79 8.24
C VAL A 157 -13.26 -5.08 9.57
N ASP A 158 -13.76 -3.84 9.54
CA ASP A 158 -14.15 -3.10 10.75
C ASP A 158 -15.26 -3.84 11.53
N ALA A 159 -16.23 -4.44 10.83
CA ALA A 159 -17.28 -5.24 11.46
C ALA A 159 -16.78 -6.54 12.11
N LEU A 160 -15.62 -7.07 11.68
CA LEU A 160 -14.93 -8.21 12.29
C LEU A 160 -14.01 -7.79 13.45
N ASP A 161 -13.41 -6.60 13.37
CA ASP A 161 -12.43 -6.08 14.33
C ASP A 161 -13.12 -5.49 15.59
N ARG A 162 -13.82 -6.35 16.33
CA ARG A 162 -14.66 -5.98 17.49
C ARG A 162 -13.90 -5.83 18.80
N GLY A 163 -12.58 -5.96 18.78
CA GLY A 163 -11.72 -6.01 19.96
C GLY A 163 -11.69 -7.39 20.63
N GLY A 164 -10.77 -7.56 21.58
CA GLY A 164 -10.60 -8.79 22.35
C GLY A 164 -10.21 -10.00 21.50
N ASP A 165 -10.69 -11.17 21.90
CA ASP A 165 -10.30 -12.47 21.32
C ASP A 165 -10.69 -12.63 19.85
N ILE A 166 -11.80 -12.01 19.42
CA ILE A 166 -12.26 -12.09 18.02
C ILE A 166 -11.25 -11.40 17.09
N SER A 167 -10.79 -10.19 17.45
CA SER A 167 -9.78 -9.48 16.67
C SER A 167 -8.45 -10.23 16.64
N ALA A 168 -8.03 -10.79 17.78
CA ALA A 168 -6.81 -11.60 17.86
C ALA A 168 -6.89 -12.85 16.98
N TRP A 169 -8.00 -13.60 17.05
CA TRP A 169 -8.26 -14.78 16.23
C TRP A 169 -8.31 -14.45 14.73
N ALA A 170 -9.02 -13.39 14.34
CA ALA A 170 -9.16 -12.99 12.95
C ALA A 170 -7.79 -12.59 12.37
N ALA A 171 -7.01 -11.79 13.10
CA ALA A 171 -5.68 -11.41 12.68
C ALA A 171 -4.73 -12.61 12.60
N ALA A 172 -4.76 -13.52 13.58
CA ALA A 172 -3.90 -14.71 13.62
C ALA A 172 -4.22 -15.66 12.45
N THR A 173 -5.51 -15.90 12.22
CA THR A 173 -5.99 -16.77 11.13
C THR A 173 -5.59 -16.20 9.76
N LEU A 174 -5.77 -14.89 9.55
CA LEU A 174 -5.38 -14.26 8.29
C LEU A 174 -3.85 -14.28 8.11
N THR A 175 -3.11 -13.91 9.17
CA THR A 175 -1.65 -13.93 9.17
C THR A 175 -1.12 -15.32 8.83
N GLY A 176 -1.58 -16.36 9.52
CA GLY A 176 -1.14 -17.74 9.28
C GLY A 176 -1.49 -18.24 7.87
N THR A 177 -2.67 -17.89 7.35
CA THR A 177 -3.11 -18.24 6.00
C THR A 177 -2.19 -17.61 4.94
N VAL A 178 -1.96 -16.31 5.03
CA VAL A 178 -1.09 -15.57 4.10
C VAL A 178 0.36 -16.03 4.23
N PHE A 179 0.85 -16.23 5.45
CA PHE A 179 2.22 -16.69 5.73
C PHE A 179 2.51 -18.03 5.05
N LYS A 180 1.59 -19.00 5.18
CA LYS A 180 1.73 -20.31 4.55
C LYS A 180 1.83 -20.23 3.03
N GLU A 181 1.10 -19.32 2.40
CA GLU A 181 1.19 -19.09 0.96
C GLU A 181 2.48 -18.38 0.57
N ALA A 182 2.86 -17.36 1.34
CA ALA A 182 4.09 -16.58 1.15
C ALA A 182 5.37 -17.41 1.32
N ALA A 183 5.30 -18.54 2.05
CA ALA A 183 6.40 -19.48 2.22
C ALA A 183 6.67 -20.33 0.97
N LYS A 184 5.77 -20.32 -0.02
CA LYS A 184 6.03 -20.98 -1.32
C LYS A 184 6.90 -20.08 -2.20
N PRO A 185 7.79 -20.67 -3.03
CA PRO A 185 8.53 -19.93 -4.04
C PRO A 185 7.61 -19.12 -4.97
N ASP A 186 7.95 -17.85 -5.21
CA ASP A 186 7.27 -17.03 -6.21
C ASP A 186 7.94 -17.14 -7.60
N GLY A 187 7.65 -16.21 -8.50
CA GLY A 187 8.22 -16.20 -9.85
C GLY A 187 9.75 -16.09 -9.92
N THR A 188 10.42 -15.71 -8.82
CA THR A 188 11.89 -15.71 -8.71
C THR A 188 12.47 -17.05 -8.26
N GLY A 189 11.62 -17.98 -7.79
CA GLY A 189 12.06 -19.21 -7.13
C GLY A 189 12.35 -19.05 -5.64
N SER A 190 12.14 -17.88 -5.05
CA SER A 190 12.35 -17.61 -3.61
C SER A 190 11.03 -17.38 -2.88
N ALA A 191 10.98 -17.73 -1.59
CA ALA A 191 9.84 -17.43 -0.73
C ALA A 191 9.85 -15.95 -0.29
N LEU A 192 8.68 -15.41 0.05
CA LEU A 192 8.55 -14.01 0.51
C LEU A 192 8.74 -13.87 2.03
N VAL A 193 8.64 -14.97 2.78
CA VAL A 193 8.85 -15.03 4.23
C VAL A 193 10.06 -15.88 4.57
N HIS A 194 10.71 -15.57 5.69
CA HIS A 194 11.93 -16.20 6.16
C HIS A 194 11.75 -16.80 7.57
N ALA A 195 12.70 -17.63 8.00
CA ALA A 195 12.69 -18.28 9.32
C ALA A 195 12.47 -17.27 10.47
N ALA A 196 13.15 -16.12 10.43
CA ALA A 196 12.98 -15.08 11.43
C ALA A 196 11.54 -14.54 11.54
N ASP A 197 10.75 -14.56 10.46
CA ASP A 197 9.32 -14.19 10.51
C ASP A 197 8.51 -15.25 11.27
N ALA A 198 8.81 -16.53 11.06
CA ALA A 198 8.15 -17.62 11.78
C ALA A 198 8.52 -17.59 13.28
N ASP A 199 9.80 -17.40 13.58
CA ASP A 199 10.32 -17.38 14.94
C ASP A 199 9.68 -16.26 15.78
N ILE A 200 9.59 -15.04 15.22
CA ILE A 200 8.98 -13.92 15.94
C ILE A 200 7.47 -14.09 16.09
N LEU A 201 6.77 -14.64 15.08
CA LEU A 201 5.33 -14.91 15.18
C LEU A 201 5.03 -16.01 16.21
N GLN A 202 5.90 -17.02 16.31
CA GLN A 202 5.80 -18.05 17.34
C GLN A 202 6.02 -17.44 18.74
N ALA A 203 7.05 -16.60 18.90
CA ALA A 203 7.26 -15.88 20.16
C ALA A 203 6.10 -14.94 20.53
N VAL A 204 5.43 -14.33 19.54
CA VAL A 204 4.21 -13.56 19.77
C VAL A 204 3.09 -14.46 20.31
N ASN A 205 2.87 -15.61 19.67
CA ASN A 205 1.87 -16.58 20.08
C ASN A 205 2.11 -17.10 21.50
N ASP A 206 3.36 -17.39 21.84
CA ASP A 206 3.76 -17.94 23.14
C ASP A 206 3.82 -16.86 24.24
N GLY A 207 3.61 -15.60 23.87
CA GLY A 207 3.67 -14.47 24.81
C GLY A 207 5.08 -14.01 25.16
N THR A 208 6.11 -14.53 24.50
CA THR A 208 7.54 -14.34 24.82
C THR A 208 8.25 -13.31 23.94
N ALA A 209 7.61 -12.77 22.89
CA ALA A 209 8.21 -11.72 22.05
C ALA A 209 8.32 -10.37 22.81
N ASP A 210 9.48 -10.16 23.43
CA ASP A 210 9.87 -8.93 24.11
C ASP A 210 10.60 -7.94 23.18
N ALA A 211 11.11 -6.84 23.75
CA ALA A 211 11.82 -5.81 22.99
C ALA A 211 13.11 -6.31 22.32
N GLU A 212 13.81 -7.26 22.94
CA GLU A 212 15.05 -7.82 22.39
C GLU A 212 14.75 -8.75 21.21
N ALA A 213 13.73 -9.60 21.34
CA ALA A 213 13.25 -10.46 20.27
C ALA A 213 12.81 -9.63 19.04
N TRP A 214 12.06 -8.55 19.26
CA TRP A 214 11.68 -7.64 18.17
C TRP A 214 12.87 -6.91 17.55
N ALA A 215 13.86 -6.49 18.34
CA ALA A 215 15.06 -5.86 17.81
C ALA A 215 15.92 -6.84 16.99
N ALA A 216 16.01 -8.10 17.40
CA ALA A 216 16.64 -9.16 16.62
C ALA A 216 15.91 -9.39 15.29
N TYR A 217 14.58 -9.46 15.32
CA TYR A 217 13.75 -9.55 14.13
C TYR A 217 13.98 -8.37 13.18
N ASP A 218 13.97 -7.13 13.67
CA ASP A 218 14.14 -5.94 12.85
C ASP A 218 15.50 -5.93 12.15
N ARG A 219 16.59 -6.33 12.83
CA ARG A 219 17.91 -6.48 12.20
C ARG A 219 17.92 -7.54 11.10
N ALA A 220 17.24 -8.67 11.30
CA ALA A 220 17.12 -9.71 10.28
C ALA A 220 16.29 -9.22 9.08
N ALA A 221 15.23 -8.45 9.31
CA ALA A 221 14.42 -7.83 8.27
C ALA A 221 15.21 -6.78 7.46
N GLU A 222 16.06 -5.98 8.11
CA GLU A 222 16.94 -5.01 7.46
C GLU A 222 17.99 -5.64 6.54
N GLN A 223 18.44 -6.85 6.86
CA GLN A 223 19.43 -7.59 6.07
C GLN A 223 18.81 -8.46 4.98
N ARG A 224 17.48 -8.63 4.97
CA ARG A 224 16.78 -9.49 4.02
C ARG A 224 17.04 -9.03 2.59
N ASP A 225 17.43 -9.98 1.75
CA ASP A 225 17.76 -9.73 0.34
C ASP A 225 18.81 -8.62 0.18
N ASN A 226 19.81 -8.59 1.06
CA ASN A 226 20.81 -7.52 1.14
C ASN A 226 20.19 -6.11 1.30
N GLY A 227 19.07 -6.03 2.03
CA GLY A 227 18.30 -4.80 2.27
C GLY A 227 17.26 -4.48 1.20
N ALA A 228 17.19 -5.25 0.09
CA ALA A 228 16.28 -4.95 -1.00
C ALA A 228 14.80 -5.03 -0.59
N ALA A 229 14.44 -5.89 0.38
CA ALA A 229 13.06 -5.99 0.87
C ALA A 229 12.55 -4.70 1.54
N LEU A 230 13.43 -3.94 2.19
CA LEU A 230 13.09 -2.63 2.77
C LEU A 230 13.31 -1.47 1.78
N TRP A 231 14.08 -1.67 0.71
CA TRP A 231 14.40 -0.62 -0.28
C TRP A 231 14.25 -1.13 -1.71
N PRO A 232 13.04 -1.60 -2.12
CA PRO A 232 12.87 -2.25 -3.41
C PRO A 232 13.05 -1.30 -4.59
N ASP A 233 12.86 0.00 -4.39
CA ASP A 233 13.08 1.04 -5.39
C ASP A 233 14.52 1.08 -5.90
N THR A 234 15.51 0.70 -5.10
CA THR A 234 16.91 0.58 -5.54
C THR A 234 17.13 -0.49 -6.63
N HIS A 235 16.16 -1.39 -6.80
CA HIS A 235 16.15 -2.48 -7.79
C HIS A 235 15.09 -2.30 -8.88
N ALA A 236 14.39 -1.17 -8.89
CA ALA A 236 13.45 -0.83 -9.94
C ALA A 236 14.17 -0.64 -11.30
N PRO A 237 13.55 -1.03 -12.43
CA PRO A 237 14.06 -0.64 -13.74
C PRO A 237 14.06 0.88 -13.88
N ARG A 238 15.11 1.43 -14.52
CA ARG A 238 15.14 2.86 -14.88
C ARG A 238 14.03 3.23 -15.86
N ASP A 239 13.79 2.37 -16.84
CA ASP A 239 12.72 2.48 -17.84
C ASP A 239 12.06 1.12 -18.07
N ASN A 240 10.74 1.13 -18.31
CA ASN A 240 10.00 -0.05 -18.75
C ASN A 240 9.92 -0.06 -20.29
N ASP A 241 11.05 -0.37 -20.92
CA ASP A 241 11.19 -0.43 -22.39
C ASP A 241 10.73 -1.78 -22.99
N GLY A 242 10.22 -2.68 -22.16
CA GLY A 242 9.78 -4.02 -22.54
C GLY A 242 10.91 -5.01 -22.84
N SER A 243 12.18 -4.65 -22.61
CA SER A 243 13.33 -5.55 -22.78
C SER A 243 13.31 -6.73 -21.80
N GLY A 244 14.04 -7.80 -22.11
CA GLY A 244 14.22 -8.92 -21.20
C GLY A 244 14.86 -8.51 -19.86
N ALA A 245 15.79 -7.55 -19.90
CA ALA A 245 16.43 -6.98 -18.72
C ALA A 245 15.42 -6.20 -17.86
N ALA A 246 14.57 -5.35 -18.48
CA ALA A 246 13.51 -4.65 -17.76
C ALA A 246 12.52 -5.62 -17.12
N ARG A 247 12.09 -6.68 -17.85
CA ARG A 247 11.20 -7.72 -17.29
C ARG A 247 11.83 -8.45 -16.10
N ALA A 248 13.11 -8.81 -16.19
CA ALA A 248 13.81 -9.47 -15.09
C ALA A 248 13.96 -8.55 -13.87
N ALA A 249 14.25 -7.26 -14.08
CA ALA A 249 14.32 -6.27 -13.01
C ALA A 249 12.95 -6.06 -12.35
N ILE A 250 11.86 -5.99 -13.13
CA ILE A 250 10.49 -5.89 -12.62
C ILE A 250 10.13 -7.12 -11.77
N LEU A 251 10.50 -8.32 -12.21
CA LEU A 251 10.25 -9.56 -11.46
C LEU A 251 10.92 -9.50 -10.07
N TRP A 252 12.19 -9.10 -9.99
CA TRP A 252 12.88 -8.96 -8.71
C TRP A 252 12.37 -7.79 -7.88
N TYR A 253 12.06 -6.65 -8.48
CA TYR A 253 11.39 -5.53 -7.78
C TYR A 253 10.10 -6.02 -7.13
N GLN A 254 9.27 -6.77 -7.86
CA GLN A 254 8.02 -7.32 -7.34
C GLN A 254 8.26 -8.24 -6.14
N HIS A 255 9.27 -9.11 -6.23
CA HIS A 255 9.66 -9.98 -5.12
C HIS A 255 10.00 -9.16 -3.86
N TYR A 256 10.92 -8.20 -3.98
CA TYR A 256 11.36 -7.38 -2.86
C TYR A 256 10.22 -6.53 -2.28
N TYR A 257 9.41 -5.91 -3.14
CA TYR A 257 8.23 -5.15 -2.71
C TYR A 257 7.26 -6.01 -1.90
N ARG A 258 6.97 -7.23 -2.38
CA ARG A 258 6.06 -8.17 -1.69
C ARG A 258 6.68 -8.68 -0.39
N SER A 259 7.98 -8.97 -0.37
CA SER A 259 8.75 -9.35 0.82
C SER A 259 8.68 -8.24 1.89
N GLY A 260 8.84 -6.98 1.51
CA GLY A 260 8.66 -5.82 2.39
C GLY A 260 7.24 -5.71 2.98
N ARG A 261 6.20 -6.05 2.20
CA ARG A 261 4.82 -6.11 2.72
C ARG A 261 4.61 -7.25 3.73
N MET A 262 5.32 -8.36 3.57
CA MET A 262 5.32 -9.43 4.57
C MET A 262 5.99 -9.00 5.88
N ILE A 263 7.12 -8.26 5.80
CA ILE A 263 7.76 -7.66 6.98
C ILE A 263 6.80 -6.71 7.70
N GLU A 264 6.09 -5.83 6.96
CA GLU A 264 5.08 -4.96 7.57
C GLU A 264 3.93 -5.73 8.23
N LEU A 265 3.46 -6.81 7.60
CA LEU A 265 2.42 -7.68 8.15
C LEU A 265 2.86 -8.27 9.50
N VAL A 266 4.09 -8.80 9.57
CA VAL A 266 4.65 -9.34 10.81
C VAL A 266 4.81 -8.24 11.85
N ARG A 267 5.32 -7.06 11.48
CA ARG A 267 5.47 -5.90 12.38
C ARG A 267 4.15 -5.38 12.94
N CYS A 268 3.00 -5.66 12.32
CA CYS A 268 1.68 -5.32 12.89
C CYS A 268 1.49 -5.96 14.29
N TRP A 269 2.08 -7.13 14.53
CA TRP A 269 1.99 -7.89 15.78
C TRP A 269 2.84 -7.32 16.92
N LYS A 270 3.59 -6.23 16.70
CA LYS A 270 4.12 -5.40 17.78
C LYS A 270 2.99 -4.82 18.65
N ALA A 271 1.80 -4.61 18.07
CA ALA A 271 0.57 -4.33 18.80
C ALA A 271 -0.17 -5.64 19.12
N ARG A 272 -0.73 -5.75 20.34
CA ARG A 272 -1.48 -6.93 20.78
C ARG A 272 -2.91 -6.56 21.23
N PRO A 273 -3.96 -7.00 20.51
CA PRO A 273 -3.92 -7.58 19.17
C PRO A 273 -3.54 -6.55 18.09
N PRO A 274 -3.06 -6.97 16.92
CA PRO A 274 -2.86 -6.06 15.78
C PRO A 274 -4.21 -5.57 15.26
N ARG A 275 -4.23 -4.38 14.66
CA ARG A 275 -5.42 -3.90 13.94
C ARG A 275 -5.64 -4.74 12.69
N LEU A 276 -6.82 -5.33 12.52
CA LEU A 276 -7.08 -6.24 11.41
C LEU A 276 -6.97 -5.54 10.05
N ALA A 277 -7.38 -4.27 9.98
CA ALA A 277 -7.27 -3.46 8.77
C ALA A 277 -5.83 -3.30 8.25
N GLU A 278 -4.84 -3.29 9.15
CA GLU A 278 -3.42 -3.19 8.78
C GLU A 278 -2.90 -4.53 8.24
N VAL A 279 -3.24 -5.64 8.91
CA VAL A 279 -2.89 -6.99 8.45
C VAL A 279 -3.47 -7.25 7.06
N VAL A 280 -4.75 -6.90 6.85
CA VAL A 280 -5.45 -7.02 5.57
C VAL A 280 -4.76 -6.17 4.49
N TYR A 281 -4.44 -4.92 4.79
CA TYR A 281 -3.77 -4.04 3.83
C TYR A 281 -2.42 -4.61 3.39
N CYS A 282 -1.58 -5.04 4.34
CA CYS A 282 -0.26 -5.62 4.03
C CYS A 282 -0.40 -6.90 3.20
N ALA A 283 -1.37 -7.76 3.50
CA ALA A 283 -1.62 -8.96 2.71
C ALA A 283 -2.08 -8.66 1.27
N ILE A 284 -3.00 -7.71 1.08
CA ILE A 284 -3.46 -7.30 -0.27
C ILE A 284 -2.30 -6.74 -1.08
N THR A 285 -1.56 -5.80 -0.49
CA THR A 285 -0.41 -5.18 -1.17
C THR A 285 0.76 -6.14 -1.36
N GLY A 286 0.87 -7.20 -0.56
CA GLY A 286 1.78 -8.33 -0.77
C GLY A 286 1.34 -9.29 -1.89
N GLY A 287 0.21 -9.04 -2.54
CA GLY A 287 -0.29 -9.82 -3.68
C GLY A 287 -1.26 -10.95 -3.30
N PHE A 288 -1.83 -10.94 -2.09
CA PHE A 288 -2.72 -12.00 -1.59
C PHE A 288 -4.20 -11.59 -1.56
N GLY A 289 -4.62 -10.61 -2.37
CA GLY A 289 -5.96 -10.04 -2.29
C GLY A 289 -7.12 -11.03 -2.43
N SER A 290 -7.04 -11.98 -3.37
CA SER A 290 -8.08 -13.02 -3.54
C SER A 290 -8.19 -13.94 -2.32
N MET A 291 -7.05 -14.31 -1.74
CA MET A 291 -6.97 -15.12 -0.53
C MET A 291 -7.53 -14.37 0.68
N VAL A 292 -7.19 -13.09 0.83
CA VAL A 292 -7.74 -12.20 1.86
C VAL A 292 -9.26 -12.15 1.78
N ILE A 293 -9.83 -11.87 0.60
CA ILE A 293 -11.28 -11.77 0.41
C ILE A 293 -11.97 -13.09 0.80
N SER A 294 -11.41 -14.22 0.37
CA SER A 294 -11.94 -15.56 0.67
C SER A 294 -11.87 -15.87 2.17
N THR A 295 -10.76 -15.51 2.82
CA THR A 295 -10.53 -15.73 4.25
C THR A 295 -11.49 -14.91 5.11
N ILE A 296 -11.68 -13.63 4.78
CA ILE A 296 -12.63 -12.74 5.46
C ILE A 296 -14.06 -13.27 5.32
N ALA A 297 -14.46 -13.72 4.13
CA ALA A 297 -15.78 -14.31 3.92
C ALA A 297 -15.99 -15.59 4.76
N ALA A 298 -14.97 -16.44 4.87
CA ALA A 298 -15.03 -17.63 5.71
C ALA A 298 -15.17 -17.29 7.21
N MET A 299 -14.48 -16.25 7.68
CA MET A 299 -14.60 -15.77 9.06
C MET A 299 -15.99 -15.23 9.38
N GLU A 300 -16.55 -14.41 8.49
CA GLU A 300 -17.91 -13.88 8.64
C GLU A 300 -18.95 -15.01 8.74
N HIS A 301 -18.82 -16.02 7.89
CA HIS A 301 -19.69 -17.20 7.92
C HIS A 301 -19.55 -17.99 9.23
N HIS A 302 -18.32 -18.22 9.70
CA HIS A 302 -18.06 -18.92 10.97
C HIS A 302 -18.72 -18.21 12.16
N LEU A 303 -18.57 -16.89 12.27
CA LEU A 303 -19.18 -16.10 13.34
C LEU A 303 -20.71 -16.03 13.22
N GLY A 304 -21.24 -16.07 11.99
CA GLY A 304 -22.69 -16.17 11.73
C GLY A 304 -23.29 -17.47 12.26
N GLN A 305 -22.61 -18.60 12.03
CA GLN A 305 -23.05 -19.91 12.52
C GLN A 305 -23.03 -19.99 14.06
N GLN A 306 -21.99 -19.47 14.72
CA GLN A 306 -21.93 -19.47 16.18
C GLN A 306 -23.08 -18.67 16.82
N LYS A 307 -23.50 -17.56 16.22
CA LYS A 307 -24.65 -16.78 16.69
C LYS A 307 -25.99 -17.49 16.46
N GLY A 308 -26.14 -18.21 15.34
CA GLY A 308 -27.35 -18.98 15.04
C GLY A 308 -27.58 -20.17 16.00
N VAL A 309 -26.51 -20.78 16.50
CA VAL A 309 -26.59 -21.90 17.46
C VAL A 309 -26.94 -21.41 18.89
N GLY A 310 -26.62 -20.17 19.23
CA GLY A 310 -26.89 -19.59 20.57
C GLY A 310 -28.32 -19.10 20.84
N ILE A 311 -29.23 -19.12 19.87
CA ILE A 311 -30.64 -18.68 20.02
C ILE A 311 -31.59 -19.89 20.24
N GLY A 312 -31.04 -21.10 20.29
CA GLY A 312 -31.80 -22.35 20.45
C GLY A 312 -31.64 -23.05 21.80
N ALA A 313 -31.26 -22.33 22.87
CA ALA A 313 -31.14 -22.87 24.23
C ALA A 313 -32.04 -22.11 25.21
#